data_AF-A0A1G0ZA89-F1
#
_entry.id   AF-A0A1G0ZA89-F1
#
_cell.length_a   1.000
_cell.length_b   1.000
_cell.length_c   1.000
_cell.angle_alpha   90.00
_cell.angle_beta   90.00
_cell.angle_gamma   90.00
#
_symmetry.space_group_name_H-M   'P 1'
#
loop_
_entity.id
_entity.type
_entity.pdbx_description
1 polymer ?
#
loop_
_entity_poly.entity_id
_entity_poly.type
_entity_poly.pdbx_seq_one_letter_code
_entity_poly.pdbx_strand_id
1 'polypeptide(L)'
;MRNFFHAYNISPHQVQTSWYLIPDSWLSTITLFAVAIALATPWIVNWLNNRPKNSKIRVLNVSIVDQANEAYDDDQMNHHVGRLVIKNEGKFIAKSIEASLEKIVFDEQERKDFFPVPLIWTHSQPNKGTARDIYPNQTVYLDVLFYFSESRSGDALAQFAIGAGKDVENLSYVCVGKSNILIKLYQESGQVDEVSLQIDWDGNSAPKMILL
;
A
#
# COMPACT_ATOMS: atom_id res chain seq x y z
N MET A 1 33.59 -8.86 94.61
CA MET A 1 33.72 -8.63 93.15
C MET A 1 32.39 -8.08 92.65
N ARG A 2 32.48 -7.03 91.83
CA ARG A 2 31.38 -6.29 91.21
C ARG A 2 30.56 -7.19 90.28
N ASN A 3 29.25 -6.99 90.23
CA ASN A 3 28.43 -7.14 89.03
C ASN A 3 27.16 -6.28 89.20
N PHE A 4 27.28 -5.00 88.82
CA PHE A 4 26.15 -4.12 88.59
C PHE A 4 25.61 -4.40 87.19
N PHE A 5 24.48 -5.11 87.09
CA PHE A 5 23.67 -5.12 85.87
C PHE A 5 22.71 -3.94 85.95
N HIS A 6 22.99 -2.88 85.18
CA HIS A 6 22.00 -1.85 84.89
C HIS A 6 21.01 -2.41 83.87
N ALA A 7 19.80 -2.73 84.34
CA ALA A 7 18.65 -2.95 83.47
C ALA A 7 18.24 -1.61 82.84
N TYR A 8 18.57 -1.42 81.56
CA TYR A 8 18.00 -0.34 80.76
C TYR A 8 16.54 -0.68 80.47
N ASN A 9 15.65 0.09 81.07
CA ASN A 9 14.22 0.02 80.80
C ASN A 9 13.97 0.73 79.45
N ILE A 10 13.98 -0.04 78.36
CA ILE A 10 13.67 0.48 77.03
C ILE A 10 12.15 0.64 76.97
N SER A 11 11.67 1.87 77.15
CA SER A 11 10.28 2.22 76.91
C SER A 11 9.93 1.82 75.46
N PRO A 12 8.80 1.13 75.21
CA PRO A 12 8.36 0.88 73.85
C PRO A 12 8.04 2.25 73.23
N HIS A 13 8.94 2.76 72.40
CA HIS A 13 8.60 3.80 71.45
C HIS A 13 7.53 3.18 70.55
N GLN A 14 6.28 3.55 70.81
CA GLN A 14 5.19 3.36 69.86
C GLN A 14 5.63 4.07 68.58
N VAL A 15 6.07 3.30 67.60
CA VAL A 15 6.19 3.78 66.24
C VAL A 15 4.75 3.99 65.78
N GLN A 16 4.21 5.17 66.04
CA GLN A 16 3.02 5.66 65.39
C GLN A 16 3.34 5.76 63.92
N THR A 17 3.07 4.69 63.19
CA THR A 17 3.08 4.69 61.74
C THR A 17 1.95 5.59 61.27
N SER A 18 2.29 6.84 60.96
CA SER A 18 1.42 7.89 60.45
C SER A 18 1.00 7.64 58.99
N TRP A 19 0.48 6.46 58.67
CA TRP A 19 0.07 6.11 57.31
C TRP A 19 -1.40 6.42 56.98
N TYR A 20 -2.17 6.99 57.91
CA TYR A 20 -3.61 7.17 57.70
C TYR A 20 -4.10 8.55 58.15
N LEU A 21 -3.88 9.55 57.31
CA LEU A 21 -4.76 10.73 57.23
C LEU A 21 -4.89 11.16 55.76
N ILE A 22 -5.26 10.22 54.90
CA ILE A 22 -5.93 10.62 53.66
C ILE A 22 -7.36 11.00 54.10
N PRO A 23 -7.79 12.27 53.93
CA PRO A 23 -9.14 12.66 54.31
C PRO A 23 -10.17 11.78 53.58
N ASP A 24 -11.27 11.39 54.22
CA ASP A 24 -12.29 10.51 53.59
C ASP A 24 -12.84 11.07 52.27
N SER A 25 -12.78 12.40 52.08
CA SER A 25 -13.09 13.07 50.82
C SER A 25 -12.13 12.71 49.69
N TRP A 26 -10.87 12.38 49.97
CA TRP A 26 -9.90 11.95 48.98
C TRP A 26 -10.10 10.49 48.59
N LEU A 27 -10.47 9.62 49.54
CA LEU A 27 -10.78 8.21 49.24
C LEU A 27 -11.97 8.11 48.28
N SER A 28 -13.02 8.88 48.50
CA SER A 28 -14.17 8.93 47.58
C SER A 28 -13.78 9.49 46.21
N THR A 29 -12.95 10.53 46.16
CA THR A 29 -12.47 11.12 44.89
C THR A 29 -11.61 10.13 44.09
N ILE A 30 -10.68 9.43 44.74
CA ILE A 30 -9.82 8.41 44.12
C ILE A 30 -10.67 7.24 43.61
N THR A 31 -11.65 6.79 44.40
CA THR A 31 -12.54 5.70 44.00
C THR A 31 -13.38 6.08 42.79
N LEU A 32 -13.91 7.31 42.76
CA LEU A 32 -14.70 7.82 41.62
C LEU A 32 -13.84 7.90 40.34
N PHE A 33 -12.60 8.35 40.47
CA PHE A 33 -11.65 8.42 39.35
C PHE A 33 -11.28 7.03 38.83
N ALA A 34 -11.03 6.07 39.72
CA ALA A 34 -10.72 4.70 39.37
C ALA A 34 -11.88 4.02 38.63
N VAL A 35 -13.12 4.24 39.10
CA VAL A 35 -14.33 3.73 38.43
C VAL A 35 -14.52 4.38 37.06
N ALA A 36 -14.33 5.70 36.95
CA ALA A 36 -14.42 6.41 35.67
C ALA A 36 -13.39 5.90 34.64
N ILE A 37 -12.14 5.67 35.06
CA ILE A 37 -11.10 5.07 34.21
C ILE A 37 -11.48 3.64 33.82
N ALA A 38 -11.94 2.82 34.77
CA ALA A 38 -12.32 1.43 34.50
C ALA A 38 -13.47 1.32 33.48
N LEU A 39 -14.43 2.26 33.51
CA LEU A 39 -15.53 2.31 32.55
C LEU A 39 -15.11 2.89 31.19
N ALA A 40 -14.20 3.87 31.17
CA ALA A 40 -13.72 4.48 29.93
C ALA A 40 -12.70 3.62 29.17
N THR A 41 -11.91 2.81 29.87
CA THR A 41 -10.82 2.03 29.28
C THR A 41 -11.28 1.08 28.16
N PRO A 42 -12.35 0.27 28.33
CA PRO A 42 -12.84 -0.60 27.25
C PRO A 42 -13.27 0.18 26.01
N TRP A 43 -13.91 1.35 26.17
CA TRP A 43 -14.34 2.18 25.06
C TRP A 43 -13.14 2.78 24.31
N ILE A 44 -12.15 3.31 25.04
CA ILE A 44 -10.92 3.87 24.46
C ILE A 44 -10.11 2.78 23.76
N VAL A 45 -9.95 1.60 24.39
CA VAL A 45 -9.22 0.46 23.81
C VAL A 45 -9.93 -0.05 22.56
N ASN A 46 -11.25 -0.20 22.59
CA ASN A 46 -12.01 -0.63 21.43
C ASN A 46 -11.93 0.42 20.30
N TRP A 47 -12.02 1.71 20.64
CA TRP A 47 -11.86 2.79 19.67
C TRP A 47 -10.44 2.84 19.06
N LEU A 48 -9.38 2.66 19.86
CA LEU A 48 -8.00 2.59 19.39
C LEU A 48 -7.76 1.35 18.51
N ASN A 49 -8.32 0.20 18.88
CA ASN A 49 -8.16 -1.06 18.16
C ASN A 49 -8.97 -1.10 16.86
N ASN A 50 -10.10 -0.38 16.80
CA ASN A 50 -10.96 -0.29 15.61
C ASN A 50 -10.61 0.89 14.71
N ARG A 51 -9.53 1.65 15.00
CA ARG A 51 -9.06 2.64 14.04
C ARG A 51 -8.68 1.93 12.74
N PRO A 52 -9.10 2.46 11.59
CA PRO A 52 -8.78 1.84 10.33
C PRO A 52 -7.25 1.83 10.18
N LYS A 53 -6.70 0.62 10.03
CA LYS A 53 -5.27 0.37 9.86
C LYS A 53 -4.89 0.78 8.44
N ASN A 54 -4.78 2.07 8.22
CA ASN A 54 -4.54 2.60 6.89
C ASN A 54 -3.12 2.27 6.45
N SER A 55 -3.02 1.53 5.37
CA SER A 55 -1.80 1.49 4.59
C SER A 55 -1.56 2.86 3.95
N LYS A 56 -0.37 3.10 3.41
CA LYS A 56 -0.12 4.33 2.64
C LYS A 56 0.61 3.94 1.37
N ILE A 57 -0.15 3.69 0.32
CA ILE A 57 0.40 3.40 -1.00
C ILE A 57 0.82 4.69 -1.67
N ARG A 58 2.02 4.69 -2.24
CA ARG A 58 2.56 5.79 -2.99
C ARG A 58 3.20 5.28 -4.27
N VAL A 59 2.83 5.89 -5.39
CA VAL A 59 3.54 5.72 -6.65
C VAL A 59 4.77 6.62 -6.62
N LEU A 60 5.94 6.02 -6.74
CA LEU A 60 7.22 6.72 -6.63
C LEU A 60 7.70 7.23 -7.98
N ASN A 61 7.58 6.40 -9.02
CA ASN A 61 8.07 6.71 -10.36
C ASN A 61 7.44 5.77 -11.40
N VAL A 62 7.72 6.07 -12.67
CA VAL A 62 7.52 5.19 -13.81
C VAL A 62 8.88 4.78 -14.35
N SER A 63 9.02 3.53 -14.78
CA SER A 63 10.24 3.00 -15.39
C SER A 63 9.90 2.20 -16.64
N ILE A 64 10.75 2.27 -17.65
CA ILE A 64 10.72 1.37 -18.80
C ILE A 64 11.89 0.41 -18.61
N VAL A 65 11.61 -0.88 -18.68
CA VAL A 65 12.60 -1.95 -18.48
C VAL A 65 12.69 -2.77 -19.74
N ASP A 66 13.91 -2.94 -20.24
CA ASP A 66 14.19 -3.83 -21.36
C ASP A 66 14.26 -5.26 -20.83
N GLN A 67 13.46 -6.14 -21.41
CA GLN A 67 13.49 -7.56 -21.07
C GLN A 67 13.96 -8.34 -22.30
N ALA A 68 15.19 -8.86 -22.23
CA ALA A 68 15.69 -9.81 -23.21
C ALA A 68 15.16 -11.20 -22.87
N ASN A 69 14.51 -11.87 -23.82
CA ASN A 69 14.12 -13.27 -23.65
C ASN A 69 15.34 -14.16 -23.94
N GLU A 70 16.09 -14.52 -22.90
CA GLU A 70 17.29 -15.38 -23.01
C GLU A 70 16.99 -16.85 -23.38
N ALA A 71 15.72 -17.24 -23.56
CA ALA A 71 15.32 -18.66 -23.56
C ALA A 71 15.15 -19.32 -24.94
N TYR A 72 15.21 -18.62 -26.08
CA TYR A 72 15.06 -19.26 -27.40
C TYR A 72 15.95 -18.61 -28.47
N ASP A 73 16.66 -19.48 -29.21
CA ASP A 73 17.50 -19.17 -30.37
C ASP A 73 16.74 -18.40 -31.48
N ASP A 74 17.44 -17.42 -32.05
CA ASP A 74 17.33 -16.87 -33.42
C ASP A 74 16.25 -15.87 -33.86
N ASP A 75 15.32 -15.40 -33.03
CA ASP A 75 14.41 -14.28 -33.42
C ASP A 75 13.94 -13.44 -32.22
N GLN A 76 14.87 -12.82 -31.48
CA GLN A 76 14.53 -12.07 -30.28
C GLN A 76 13.81 -10.74 -30.61
N MET A 77 12.50 -10.72 -30.37
CA MET A 77 11.76 -9.48 -30.13
C MET A 77 12.23 -8.88 -28.79
N ASN A 78 12.88 -7.72 -28.85
CA ASN A 78 13.06 -6.90 -27.66
C ASN A 78 11.66 -6.48 -27.18
N HIS A 79 11.29 -6.90 -25.98
CA HIS A 79 10.08 -6.41 -25.33
C HIS A 79 10.47 -5.41 -24.25
N HIS A 80 9.94 -4.21 -24.37
CA HIS A 80 10.07 -3.17 -23.36
C HIS A 80 8.82 -3.18 -22.50
N VAL A 81 8.99 -3.18 -21.18
CA VAL A 81 7.88 -3.19 -20.24
C VAL A 81 7.85 -1.88 -19.48
N GLY A 82 6.74 -1.16 -19.63
CA GLY A 82 6.46 0.01 -18.83
C GLY A 82 5.89 -0.37 -17.47
N ARG A 83 6.51 0.12 -16.40
CA ARG A 83 6.18 -0.23 -15.01
C ARG A 83 5.95 0.98 -14.12
N LEU A 84 4.95 0.88 -13.26
CA LEU A 84 4.84 1.75 -12.08
C LEU A 84 5.65 1.17 -10.93
N VAL A 85 6.40 2.03 -10.25
CA VAL A 85 7.09 1.71 -9.00
C VAL A 85 6.22 2.15 -7.83
N ILE A 86 5.70 1.18 -7.09
CA ILE A 86 4.72 1.41 -6.03
C ILE A 86 5.33 1.00 -4.68
N LYS A 87 5.19 1.84 -3.66
CA LYS A 87 5.69 1.57 -2.31
C LYS A 87 4.59 1.76 -1.28
N ASN A 88 4.53 0.84 -0.32
CA ASN A 88 3.76 1.05 0.90
C ASN A 88 4.64 1.80 1.92
N GLU A 89 4.43 3.11 2.06
CA GLU A 89 5.05 3.95 3.09
C GLU A 89 4.31 3.87 4.45
N GLY A 90 3.22 3.10 4.52
CA GLY A 90 2.41 2.93 5.71
C GLY A 90 3.00 1.94 6.71
N LYS A 91 2.43 1.92 7.92
CA LYS A 91 2.82 0.98 8.98
C LYS A 91 2.11 -0.37 8.88
N PHE A 92 1.07 -0.46 8.07
CA PHE A 92 0.21 -1.63 7.93
C PHE A 92 0.29 -2.20 6.51
N ILE A 93 0.07 -3.51 6.38
CA ILE A 93 -0.01 -4.19 5.08
C ILE A 93 -1.20 -3.63 4.31
N ALA A 94 -0.98 -3.28 3.05
CA ALA A 94 -2.04 -3.00 2.10
C ALA A 94 -2.47 -4.32 1.46
N LYS A 95 -3.68 -4.78 1.75
CA LYS A 95 -4.15 -6.11 1.38
C LYS A 95 -4.95 -6.10 0.09
N SER A 96 -4.76 -7.17 -0.69
CA SER A 96 -5.51 -7.47 -1.90
C SER A 96 -5.62 -6.27 -2.85
N ILE A 97 -4.49 -5.61 -3.13
CA ILE A 97 -4.51 -4.42 -3.97
C ILE A 97 -4.72 -4.82 -5.41
N GLU A 98 -5.84 -4.41 -5.98
CA GLU A 98 -6.15 -4.56 -7.39
C GLU A 98 -5.93 -3.24 -8.12
N ALA A 99 -5.15 -3.28 -9.21
CA ALA A 99 -4.93 -2.12 -10.06
C ALA A 99 -5.82 -2.23 -11.30
N SER A 100 -6.61 -1.21 -11.57
CA SER A 100 -7.53 -1.16 -12.71
C SER A 100 -7.24 0.06 -13.57
N LEU A 101 -7.14 -0.14 -14.89
CA LEU A 101 -7.17 0.93 -15.86
C LEU A 101 -8.62 1.37 -16.03
N GLU A 102 -8.97 2.56 -15.55
CA GLU A 102 -10.36 3.02 -15.47
C GLU A 102 -10.77 3.92 -16.63
N LYS A 103 -9.82 4.70 -17.15
CA LYS A 103 -10.09 5.71 -18.17
C LYS A 103 -8.90 5.93 -19.07
N ILE A 104 -9.18 6.13 -20.36
CA ILE A 104 -8.21 6.53 -21.37
C ILE A 104 -8.77 7.77 -22.09
N VAL A 105 -8.02 8.86 -22.08
CA VAL A 105 -8.31 10.09 -22.82
C VAL A 105 -7.25 10.28 -23.89
N PHE A 106 -7.64 10.23 -25.15
CA PHE A 106 -6.77 10.45 -26.29
C PHE A 106 -7.25 11.68 -27.05
N ASP A 107 -6.35 12.60 -27.36
CA ASP A 107 -6.69 13.86 -28.06
C ASP A 107 -7.88 14.59 -27.44
N GLU A 108 -7.86 14.71 -26.10
CA GLU A 108 -8.92 15.30 -25.26
C GLU A 108 -10.27 14.57 -25.28
N GLN A 109 -10.38 13.44 -26.00
CA GLN A 109 -11.58 12.62 -26.06
C GLN A 109 -11.44 11.33 -25.26
N GLU A 110 -12.40 11.08 -24.38
CA GLU A 110 -12.49 9.82 -23.64
C GLU A 110 -12.89 8.68 -24.58
N ARG A 111 -12.18 7.56 -24.50
CA ARG A 111 -12.46 6.36 -25.29
C ARG A 111 -13.79 5.75 -24.83
N LYS A 112 -14.85 5.94 -25.61
CA LYS A 112 -16.23 5.56 -25.26
C LYS A 112 -16.44 4.04 -25.17
N ASP A 113 -15.69 3.26 -25.93
CA ASP A 113 -15.82 1.80 -25.98
C ASP A 113 -14.87 1.09 -24.99
N PHE A 114 -14.35 1.82 -24.00
CA PHE A 114 -13.45 1.29 -22.99
C PHE A 114 -14.22 0.94 -21.72
N PHE A 115 -13.95 -0.25 -21.17
CA PHE A 115 -14.43 -0.65 -19.86
C PHE A 115 -13.24 -0.83 -18.91
N PRO A 116 -13.42 -0.61 -17.60
CA PRO A 116 -12.35 -0.80 -16.64
C PRO A 116 -11.78 -2.22 -16.68
N VAL A 117 -10.46 -2.33 -16.74
CA VAL A 117 -9.76 -3.60 -16.87
C VAL A 117 -8.61 -3.73 -15.88
N PRO A 118 -8.44 -4.90 -15.24
CA PRO A 118 -7.38 -5.10 -14.28
C PRO A 118 -6.03 -5.18 -14.98
N LEU A 119 -5.02 -4.55 -14.37
CA LEU A 119 -3.62 -4.64 -14.77
C LEU A 119 -2.91 -5.80 -14.05
N ILE A 120 -1.78 -6.23 -14.60
CA ILE A 120 -0.99 -7.34 -14.06
C ILE A 120 0.16 -6.82 -13.18
N TRP A 121 0.30 -7.40 -11.98
CA TRP A 121 1.49 -7.19 -11.16
C TRP A 121 2.70 -7.93 -11.74
N THR A 122 3.88 -7.31 -11.70
CA THR A 122 5.10 -7.94 -12.23
C THR A 122 5.37 -9.28 -11.54
N HIS A 123 5.77 -10.29 -12.33
CA HIS A 123 6.03 -11.68 -11.94
C HIS A 123 4.79 -12.49 -11.50
N SER A 124 3.59 -11.95 -11.69
CA SER A 124 2.36 -12.71 -11.52
C SER A 124 2.14 -13.70 -12.67
N GLN A 125 1.50 -14.83 -12.37
CA GLN A 125 0.99 -15.70 -13.44
C GLN A 125 -0.08 -14.96 -14.24
N PRO A 126 -0.06 -15.05 -15.59
CA PRO A 126 -1.15 -14.57 -16.42
C PRO A 126 -2.47 -15.16 -15.92
N ASN A 127 -3.49 -14.33 -15.73
CA ASN A 127 -4.83 -14.69 -15.22
C ASN A 127 -4.96 -14.96 -13.70
N LYS A 128 -3.91 -14.80 -12.88
CA LYS A 128 -4.00 -15.06 -11.42
C LYS A 128 -3.37 -14.01 -10.51
N GLY A 129 -2.76 -12.94 -11.03
CA GLY A 129 -2.15 -11.92 -10.19
C GLY A 129 -2.50 -10.49 -10.58
N THR A 130 -3.79 -10.21 -10.63
CA THR A 130 -4.38 -8.86 -10.67
C THR A 130 -4.43 -8.21 -9.29
N ALA A 131 -4.40 -9.01 -8.22
CA ALA A 131 -4.34 -8.55 -6.83
C ALA A 131 -2.99 -8.89 -6.17
N ARG A 132 -2.52 -8.01 -5.27
CA ARG A 132 -1.28 -8.22 -4.52
C ARG A 132 -1.31 -7.59 -3.13
N ASP A 133 -0.77 -8.31 -2.15
CA ASP A 133 -0.46 -7.73 -0.83
C ASP A 133 0.87 -6.94 -0.89
N ILE A 134 0.87 -5.73 -0.35
CA ILE A 134 2.07 -4.90 -0.24
C ILE A 134 2.39 -4.64 1.24
N TYR A 135 3.47 -5.25 1.71
CA TYR A 135 3.93 -5.13 3.10
C TYR A 135 4.52 -3.74 3.39
N PRO A 136 4.56 -3.30 4.66
CA PRO A 136 5.19 -2.04 5.05
C PRO A 136 6.62 -1.90 4.51
N ASN A 137 6.93 -0.74 3.94
CA ASN A 137 8.19 -0.41 3.26
C ASN A 137 8.55 -1.25 2.03
N GLN A 138 7.69 -2.17 1.60
CA GLN A 138 7.91 -2.95 0.40
C GLN A 138 7.69 -2.10 -0.84
N THR A 139 8.59 -2.24 -1.80
CA THR A 139 8.43 -1.73 -3.17
C THR A 139 8.03 -2.89 -4.07
N VAL A 140 7.00 -2.67 -4.88
CA VAL A 140 6.51 -3.61 -5.88
C VAL A 140 6.37 -2.89 -7.22
N TYR A 141 6.18 -3.68 -8.27
CA TYR A 141 6.09 -3.19 -9.63
C TYR A 141 4.77 -3.65 -10.25
N LEU A 142 4.09 -2.73 -10.92
CA LEU A 142 2.90 -2.99 -11.71
C LEU A 142 3.26 -2.80 -13.17
N ASP A 143 3.04 -3.82 -14.00
CA ASP A 143 3.23 -3.68 -15.45
C ASP A 143 2.03 -2.89 -15.99
N VAL A 144 2.30 -1.85 -16.77
CA VAL A 144 1.28 -0.95 -17.36
C VAL A 144 1.17 -1.16 -18.86
N LEU A 145 2.30 -1.30 -19.54
CA LEU A 145 2.33 -1.54 -20.98
C LEU A 145 3.46 -2.47 -21.37
N PHE A 146 3.23 -3.22 -22.44
CA PHE A 146 4.20 -3.99 -23.18
C PHE A 146 4.41 -3.32 -24.54
N TYR A 147 5.65 -3.11 -24.92
CA TYR A 147 6.03 -2.62 -26.23
C TYR A 147 6.90 -3.65 -26.92
N PHE A 148 6.51 -4.02 -28.12
CA PHE A 148 7.18 -5.00 -28.96
C PHE A 148 7.77 -4.25 -30.16
N SER A 149 9.10 -4.12 -30.20
CA SER A 149 9.78 -3.64 -31.40
C SER A 149 9.87 -4.80 -32.38
N GLU A 150 9.33 -4.64 -33.57
CA GLU A 150 9.35 -5.70 -34.57
C GLU A 150 10.74 -5.99 -35.12
N SER A 151 10.97 -7.27 -35.44
CA SER A 151 12.13 -7.74 -36.21
C SER A 151 11.81 -8.16 -37.65
N ARG A 152 10.52 -8.26 -38.08
CA ARG A 152 10.18 -8.82 -39.42
C ARG A 152 8.98 -8.26 -40.22
N SER A 153 7.95 -7.61 -39.65
CA SER A 153 6.75 -7.13 -40.40
C SER A 153 6.70 -5.61 -40.70
N GLY A 154 7.55 -4.80 -40.06
CA GLY A 154 7.60 -3.33 -40.15
C GLY A 154 6.89 -2.52 -39.04
N ASP A 155 5.99 -3.09 -38.24
CA ASP A 155 5.07 -2.33 -37.36
C ASP A 155 5.35 -2.53 -35.86
N ALA A 156 5.71 -1.46 -35.15
CA ALA A 156 5.87 -1.55 -33.69
C ALA A 156 4.50 -1.56 -32.98
N LEU A 157 4.38 -2.32 -31.89
CA LEU A 157 3.12 -2.49 -31.16
C LEU A 157 3.27 -2.11 -29.68
N ALA A 158 2.36 -1.27 -29.19
CA ALA A 158 2.25 -0.91 -27.78
C ALA A 158 0.88 -1.33 -27.21
N GLN A 159 0.90 -2.17 -26.18
CA GLN A 159 -0.29 -2.77 -25.57
C GLN A 159 -0.30 -2.55 -24.06
N PHE A 160 -1.45 -2.27 -23.46
CA PHE A 160 -1.63 -2.25 -22.01
C PHE A 160 -1.49 -3.66 -21.41
N ALA A 161 -0.85 -3.74 -20.24
CA ALA A 161 -0.58 -5.00 -19.54
C ALA A 161 -1.82 -5.47 -18.74
N ILE A 162 -2.85 -5.89 -19.47
CA ILE A 162 -4.16 -6.27 -18.94
C ILE A 162 -4.17 -7.75 -18.51
N GLY A 163 -4.78 -8.04 -17.36
CA GLY A 163 -4.89 -9.39 -16.78
C GLY A 163 -6.08 -10.23 -17.24
N ALA A 164 -6.94 -9.68 -18.10
CA ALA A 164 -8.14 -10.34 -18.62
C ALA A 164 -7.84 -11.20 -19.86
N GLY A 165 -8.70 -12.20 -20.12
CA GLY A 165 -8.55 -13.16 -21.23
C GLY A 165 -8.66 -12.56 -22.63
N LYS A 166 -8.48 -13.43 -23.66
CA LYS A 166 -8.32 -13.09 -25.09
C LYS A 166 -9.40 -12.17 -25.69
N ASP A 167 -10.58 -12.09 -25.08
CA ASP A 167 -11.73 -11.36 -25.63
C ASP A 167 -11.64 -9.82 -25.45
N VAL A 168 -10.64 -9.32 -24.70
CA VAL A 168 -10.44 -7.88 -24.44
C VAL A 168 -9.27 -7.28 -25.24
N GLU A 169 -8.55 -8.11 -26.01
CA GLU A 169 -7.34 -7.72 -26.74
C GLU A 169 -7.57 -6.53 -27.70
N ASN A 170 -8.76 -6.40 -28.30
CA ASN A 170 -9.05 -5.30 -29.23
C ASN A 170 -9.11 -3.91 -28.56
N LEU A 171 -9.26 -3.84 -27.24
CA LEU A 171 -9.29 -2.58 -26.48
C LEU A 171 -7.94 -2.23 -25.83
N SER A 172 -6.96 -3.12 -25.97
CA SER A 172 -5.73 -3.10 -25.18
C SER A 172 -4.59 -2.30 -25.82
N TYR A 173 -4.76 -1.73 -27.02
CA TYR A 173 -3.68 -1.00 -27.68
C TYR A 173 -3.62 0.49 -27.33
N VAL A 174 -2.39 0.99 -27.23
CA VAL A 174 -2.08 2.42 -27.10
C VAL A 174 -2.19 3.06 -28.49
N CYS A 175 -2.89 4.18 -28.60
CA CYS A 175 -2.95 4.94 -29.86
C CYS A 175 -1.68 5.77 -30.05
N VAL A 176 -1.25 5.98 -31.31
CA VAL A 176 -0.18 6.91 -31.65
C VAL A 176 -0.58 8.33 -31.25
N GLY A 177 0.28 9.00 -30.50
CA GLY A 177 0.08 10.32 -29.92
C GLY A 177 0.07 10.30 -28.40
N LYS A 178 -0.59 11.30 -27.80
CA LYS A 178 -0.65 11.47 -26.35
C LYS A 178 -1.96 10.92 -25.78
N SER A 179 -1.83 10.03 -24.81
CA SER A 179 -2.94 9.46 -24.06
C SER A 179 -2.75 9.75 -22.57
N ASN A 180 -3.76 10.31 -21.92
CA ASN A 180 -3.82 10.37 -20.47
C ASN A 180 -4.64 9.19 -19.96
N ILE A 181 -4.08 8.42 -19.04
CA ILE A 181 -4.74 7.27 -18.45
C ILE A 181 -4.91 7.46 -16.94
N LEU A 182 -6.04 6.97 -16.42
CA LEU A 182 -6.31 6.91 -14.99
C LEU A 182 -6.25 5.45 -14.55
N ILE A 183 -5.38 5.18 -13.58
CA ILE A 183 -5.29 3.89 -12.91
C ILE A 183 -5.78 4.07 -11.48
N LYS A 184 -6.64 3.17 -11.01
CA LYS A 184 -7.07 3.10 -9.61
C LYS A 184 -6.52 1.87 -8.94
N LEU A 185 -6.08 2.04 -7.69
CA LEU A 185 -5.58 0.99 -6.81
C LEU A 185 -6.62 0.77 -5.71
N TYR A 186 -7.41 -0.30 -5.85
CA TYR A 186 -8.45 -0.68 -4.89
C TYR A 186 -7.86 -1.60 -3.83
N GLN A 187 -8.11 -1.31 -2.56
CA GLN A 187 -7.67 -2.15 -1.44
C GLN A 187 -8.86 -2.84 -0.77
N GLU A 188 -8.63 -4.00 -0.15
CA GLU A 188 -9.65 -4.73 0.63
C GLU A 188 -10.29 -3.88 1.74
N SER A 189 -9.54 -2.92 2.28
CA SER A 189 -10.02 -1.99 3.30
C SER A 189 -11.07 -0.99 2.79
N GLY A 190 -11.30 -0.93 1.47
CA GLY A 190 -12.12 0.09 0.81
C GLY A 190 -11.38 1.38 0.47
N GLN A 191 -10.09 1.48 0.80
CA GLN A 191 -9.25 2.59 0.35
C GLN A 191 -9.04 2.50 -1.17
N VAL A 192 -9.10 3.65 -1.84
CA VAL A 192 -8.82 3.78 -3.27
C VAL A 192 -7.78 4.87 -3.46
N ASP A 193 -6.68 4.52 -4.11
CA ASP A 193 -5.65 5.46 -4.52
C ASP A 193 -5.69 5.65 -6.04
N GLU A 194 -5.51 6.87 -6.52
CA GLU A 194 -5.60 7.20 -7.95
C GLU A 194 -4.24 7.61 -8.50
N VAL A 195 -3.96 7.20 -9.73
CA VAL A 195 -2.70 7.43 -10.42
C VAL A 195 -3.01 7.89 -11.84
N SER A 196 -2.55 9.09 -12.17
CA SER A 196 -2.68 9.63 -13.52
C SER A 196 -1.34 9.52 -14.25
N LEU A 197 -1.37 8.92 -15.43
CA LEU A 197 -0.20 8.75 -16.29
C LEU A 197 -0.47 9.37 -17.65
N GLN A 198 0.52 10.03 -18.21
CA GLN A 198 0.55 10.36 -19.62
C GLN A 198 1.45 9.37 -20.35
N ILE A 199 0.95 8.82 -21.45
CA ILE A 199 1.69 8.00 -22.40
C ILE A 199 1.81 8.77 -23.70
N ASP A 200 3.03 8.94 -24.20
CA ASP A 200 3.33 9.57 -25.49
C ASP A 200 4.04 8.56 -26.39
N TRP A 201 3.38 8.18 -27.49
CA TRP A 201 3.89 7.16 -28.41
C TRP A 201 3.89 7.66 -29.85
N ASP A 202 5.03 7.54 -30.53
CA ASP A 202 5.22 7.98 -31.92
C ASP A 202 4.97 6.87 -32.95
N GLY A 203 4.57 5.67 -32.51
CA GLY A 203 4.35 4.49 -33.36
C GLY A 203 5.63 3.74 -33.74
N ASN A 204 6.81 4.25 -33.40
CA ASN A 204 8.10 3.70 -33.87
C ASN A 204 9.07 3.37 -32.74
N SER A 205 9.01 4.09 -31.63
CA SER A 205 9.87 3.92 -30.46
C SER A 205 9.07 3.45 -29.24
N ALA A 206 9.77 3.04 -28.18
CA ALA A 206 9.12 2.67 -26.93
C ALA A 206 8.32 3.86 -26.37
N PRO A 207 7.04 3.67 -25.97
CA PRO A 207 6.23 4.75 -25.43
C PRO A 207 6.88 5.43 -24.23
N LYS A 208 6.88 6.76 -24.20
CA LYS A 208 7.32 7.52 -23.04
C LYS A 208 6.17 7.61 -22.06
N MET A 209 6.45 7.38 -20.77
CA MET A 209 5.47 7.51 -19.71
C MET A 209 5.88 8.55 -18.69
N ILE A 210 4.91 9.36 -18.27
CA ILE A 210 5.09 10.46 -17.34
C ILE A 210 4.01 10.36 -16.26
N LEU A 211 4.41 10.38 -14.99
CA LEU A 211 3.49 10.50 -13.86
C LEU A 211 3.02 11.97 -13.77
N LEU A 212 1.71 12.18 -13.73
CA LEU A 212 1.09 13.51 -13.65
C LEU A 212 0.82 13.97 -12.22
#